data_AF-J2ZWC1-F1
#
_entry.id   AF-J2ZWC1-F1
#
_cell.length_a   1.000
_cell.length_b   1.000
_cell.length_c   1.000
_cell.angle_alpha   90.00
_cell.angle_beta   90.00
_cell.angle_gamma   90.00
#
_symmetry.space_group_name_H-M   'P 1'
#
loop_
_entity.id
_entity.type
_entity.pdbx_description
1 polymer ?
#
loop_
_entity_poly.entity_id
_entity_poly.type
_entity_poly.pdbx_seq_one_letter_code
_entity_poly.pdbx_strand_id
1 'polypeptide(L)'
;MIGPEGETILIDTGDWTDDGEDVIAYLEARGVTRIDHLVTSHPDADHIGGHAAVIEHFETNGDGVGAVYDPGIASSSATYESYLDAIESHDVTLYRAQAGDSIRMSEVDARILAPPEGYLANEDRNENSLVVHLQFGASSFLLTGDGETASEEYLVETYGDSLDSTVLAVGHHGSQSSTSDAFLDAVSPQAAVVSSAYDSQYGHPHEAVLSRLATRSIPTYWTATHGTVQFTSNGSAVTVATQQDAPTTASKLRTGEPITPGSGGSVTDRYVIHADSSGTAPITEPDETPTDPTTTTSTETSERAGLELVDINADADGDDGENLNGEYVTFEKTGTASLNLSGWELADTAGHSYTIPEGNVLEAGDRITIYTGSGTDTETELYWGQSTPVWNNNGDTVILRDDTGTIVIEETY
;
A
#
# COMPACT_ATOMS: atom_id res chain seq x y z
N MET A 1 8.71 4.78 13.73
CA MET A 1 7.53 4.02 14.20
C MET A 1 7.40 4.22 15.71
N ILE A 2 6.18 4.40 16.21
CA ILE A 2 5.88 4.69 17.62
C ILE A 2 4.98 3.58 18.14
N GLY A 3 5.39 2.90 19.21
CA GLY A 3 4.68 1.79 19.82
C GLY A 3 3.50 2.24 20.69
N PRO A 4 2.63 1.30 21.14
CA PRO A 4 1.43 1.61 21.92
C PRO A 4 1.70 2.36 23.24
N GLU A 5 2.86 2.12 23.85
CA GLU A 5 3.30 2.73 25.10
C GLU A 5 4.25 3.93 24.88
N GLY A 6 4.39 4.40 23.64
CA GLY A 6 5.20 5.57 23.27
C GLY A 6 6.68 5.30 22.98
N GLU A 7 7.14 4.03 23.10
CA GLU A 7 8.49 3.64 22.69
C GLU A 7 8.70 3.90 21.19
N THR A 8 9.88 4.36 20.78
CA THR A 8 10.17 4.73 19.39
C THR A 8 11.26 3.87 18.79
N ILE A 9 10.96 3.23 17.65
CA ILE A 9 11.96 2.64 16.77
C ILE A 9 12.08 3.54 15.54
N LEU A 10 13.29 3.99 15.22
CA LEU A 10 13.60 4.67 13.97
C LEU A 10 14.39 3.70 13.11
N ILE A 11 13.92 3.43 11.89
CA ILE A 11 14.61 2.55 10.93
C ILE A 11 15.04 3.43 9.79
N ASP A 12 16.35 3.53 9.59
CA ASP A 12 16.99 4.45 8.64
C ASP A 12 16.64 5.94 8.86
N THR A 13 17.33 6.82 8.13
CA THR A 13 17.27 8.28 8.26
C THR A 13 17.30 9.03 6.92
N GLY A 14 17.16 8.30 5.81
CA GLY A 14 17.12 8.89 4.47
C GLY A 14 18.48 9.36 3.95
N ASP A 15 18.41 10.18 2.90
CA ASP A 15 19.56 10.60 2.11
C ASP A 15 20.43 11.65 2.79
N TRP A 16 21.75 11.49 2.63
CA TRP A 16 22.77 12.34 3.22
C TRP A 16 22.67 13.81 2.81
N THR A 17 21.99 14.15 1.71
CA THR A 17 21.82 15.54 1.28
C THR A 17 20.89 16.35 2.18
N ASP A 18 20.02 15.70 2.95
CA ASP A 18 19.11 16.34 3.91
C ASP A 18 19.70 16.40 5.34
N ASP A 19 20.77 15.66 5.62
CA ASP A 19 21.40 15.57 6.96
C ASP A 19 20.38 15.25 8.08
N GLY A 20 19.29 14.53 7.74
CA GLY A 20 18.22 14.17 8.67
C GLY A 20 17.31 15.31 9.10
N GLU A 21 17.37 16.50 8.48
CA GLU A 21 16.54 17.66 8.84
C GLU A 21 15.04 17.33 8.80
N ASP A 22 14.56 16.68 7.73
CA ASP A 22 13.15 16.31 7.56
C ASP A 22 12.73 15.25 8.60
N VAL A 23 13.63 14.30 8.90
CA VAL A 23 13.38 13.24 9.89
C VAL A 23 13.25 13.83 11.29
N ILE A 24 14.19 14.69 11.69
CA ILE A 24 14.18 15.37 12.99
C ILE A 24 12.92 16.22 13.11
N ALA A 25 12.61 17.05 12.11
CA ALA A 25 11.43 17.90 12.11
C ALA A 25 10.13 17.09 12.25
N TYR A 26 10.04 15.94 11.57
CA TYR A 26 8.89 15.06 11.69
C TYR A 26 8.75 14.46 13.09
N LEU A 27 9.84 13.97 13.68
CA LEU A 27 9.83 13.38 15.02
C LEU A 27 9.49 14.42 16.10
N GLU A 28 10.05 15.63 16.01
CA GLU A 28 9.73 16.74 16.91
C GLU A 28 8.24 17.13 16.80
N ALA A 29 7.69 17.20 15.58
CA ALA A 29 6.27 17.50 15.36
C ALA A 29 5.34 16.43 15.96
N ARG A 30 5.84 15.20 16.16
CA ARG A 30 5.14 14.11 16.85
C ARG A 30 5.38 14.09 18.36
N GLY A 31 6.15 15.04 18.89
CA GLY A 31 6.50 15.11 20.30
C GLY A 31 7.42 13.98 20.76
N VAL A 32 8.13 13.35 19.83
CA VAL A 32 9.15 12.34 20.16
C VAL A 32 10.34 13.07 20.77
N THR A 33 10.69 12.72 22.00
CA THR A 33 11.89 13.24 22.69
C THR A 33 12.97 12.19 22.85
N ARG A 34 12.67 10.92 22.59
CA ARG A 34 13.59 9.78 22.74
C ARG A 34 13.48 8.86 21.54
N ILE A 35 14.61 8.35 21.06
CA ILE A 35 14.64 7.20 20.16
C ILE A 35 15.08 6.00 20.98
N ASP A 36 14.18 5.08 21.31
CA ASP A 36 14.55 3.91 22.09
C ASP A 36 15.47 2.97 21.32
N HIS A 37 15.19 2.81 20.02
CA HIS A 37 15.99 1.99 19.12
C HIS A 37 16.17 2.67 17.76
N LEU A 38 17.43 2.89 17.38
CA LEU A 38 17.80 3.26 16.02
C LEU A 38 18.24 1.97 15.30
N VAL A 39 17.66 1.69 14.14
CA VAL A 39 17.98 0.50 13.34
C VAL A 39 18.56 0.97 12.02
N THR A 40 19.77 0.54 11.75
CA THR A 40 20.45 0.72 10.47
C THR A 40 20.17 -0.50 9.62
N SER A 41 19.45 -0.35 8.51
CA SER A 41 19.27 -1.47 7.59
C SER A 41 20.62 -1.87 7.00
N HIS A 42 21.35 -0.92 6.41
CA HIS A 42 22.68 -1.09 5.84
C HIS A 42 23.40 0.27 5.72
N PRO A 43 24.71 0.32 5.42
CA PRO A 43 25.52 1.54 5.60
C PRO A 43 25.52 2.51 4.41
N ASP A 44 24.58 2.41 3.48
CA ASP A 44 24.52 3.33 2.33
C ASP A 44 23.90 4.68 2.69
N ALA A 45 24.37 5.71 1.98
CA ALA A 45 24.16 7.11 2.37
C ALA A 45 22.71 7.60 2.20
N ASP A 46 21.90 6.88 1.44
CA ASP A 46 20.45 7.02 1.31
C ASP A 46 19.64 6.38 2.46
N HIS A 47 20.32 5.65 3.34
CA HIS A 47 19.76 5.03 4.53
C HIS A 47 20.30 5.68 5.81
N ILE A 48 21.63 5.83 5.91
CA ILE A 48 22.29 6.38 7.10
C ILE A 48 22.56 7.88 7.03
N GLY A 49 22.04 8.57 6.01
CA GLY A 49 22.35 9.96 5.70
C GLY A 49 22.20 10.92 6.88
N GLY A 50 21.14 10.75 7.66
CA GLY A 50 20.86 11.56 8.85
C GLY A 50 21.23 10.93 10.19
N HIS A 51 21.88 9.75 10.24
CA HIS A 51 22.13 9.05 11.52
C HIS A 51 22.93 9.92 12.50
N ALA A 52 24.01 10.54 12.05
CA ALA A 52 24.87 11.35 12.90
C ALA A 52 24.10 12.56 13.48
N ALA A 53 23.36 13.27 12.63
CA ALA A 53 22.56 14.42 13.03
C ALA A 53 21.41 14.04 13.99
N VAL A 54 20.73 12.92 13.73
CA VAL A 54 19.68 12.40 14.61
C VAL A 54 20.24 12.04 15.98
N ILE A 55 21.36 11.30 16.04
CA ILE A 55 22.01 10.94 17.31
C ILE A 55 22.38 12.21 18.09
N GLU A 56 23.12 13.13 17.46
CA GLU A 56 23.53 14.40 18.08
C GLU A 56 22.32 15.20 18.58
N HIS A 57 21.25 15.29 17.77
CA HIS A 57 20.07 16.05 18.12
C HIS A 57 19.37 15.49 19.37
N PHE A 58 19.10 14.18 19.40
CA PHE A 58 18.36 13.55 20.50
C PHE A 58 19.18 13.42 21.77
N GLU A 59 20.50 13.24 21.68
CA GLU A 59 21.40 13.22 22.84
C GLU A 59 21.60 14.62 23.44
N THR A 60 21.63 15.66 22.61
CA THR A 60 21.85 17.04 23.07
C THR A 60 20.55 17.75 23.49
N ASN A 61 19.44 17.52 22.79
CA ASN A 61 18.19 18.28 22.96
C ASN A 61 17.02 17.45 23.47
N GLY A 62 17.11 16.11 23.41
CA GLY A 62 16.07 15.18 23.84
C GLY A 62 16.48 14.37 25.07
N ASP A 63 15.88 13.18 25.16
CA ASP A 63 16.14 12.17 26.17
C ASP A 63 17.12 11.09 25.65
N GLY A 64 17.79 11.31 24.52
CA GLY A 64 18.82 10.42 23.95
C GLY A 64 18.32 9.28 23.06
N VAL A 65 19.29 8.50 22.59
CA VAL A 65 19.15 7.29 21.78
C VAL A 65 19.47 6.08 22.65
N GLY A 66 18.51 5.16 22.82
CA GLY A 66 18.66 4.02 23.72
C GLY A 66 19.71 3.01 23.27
N ALA A 67 19.55 2.50 22.05
CA ALA A 67 20.52 1.61 21.41
C ALA A 67 20.41 1.69 19.89
N VAL A 68 21.52 1.38 19.23
CA VAL A 68 21.60 1.24 17.77
C VAL A 68 21.77 -0.23 17.39
N TYR A 69 21.06 -0.68 16.37
CA TYR A 69 21.16 -2.02 15.80
C TYR A 69 21.67 -1.91 14.37
N ASP A 70 22.81 -2.55 14.09
CA ASP A 70 23.52 -2.44 12.83
C ASP A 70 23.89 -3.86 12.33
N PRO A 71 23.88 -4.15 11.02
CA PRO A 71 24.24 -5.49 10.52
C PRO A 71 25.70 -5.85 10.81
N GLY A 72 26.57 -4.86 11.06
CA GLY A 72 27.99 -5.01 11.33
C GLY A 72 28.83 -5.06 10.06
N ILE A 73 28.35 -4.49 8.96
CA ILE A 73 29.08 -4.38 7.68
C ILE A 73 29.62 -2.97 7.56
N ALA A 74 30.95 -2.85 7.61
CA ALA A 74 31.62 -1.56 7.55
C ALA A 74 31.58 -0.95 6.14
N SER A 75 31.39 0.37 6.08
CA SER A 75 31.58 1.18 4.89
C SER A 75 32.76 2.14 5.08
N SER A 76 33.37 2.59 3.98
CA SER A 76 34.42 3.61 3.99
C SER A 76 33.89 5.00 3.58
N SER A 77 32.57 5.21 3.64
CA SER A 77 31.96 6.49 3.31
C SER A 77 32.11 7.48 4.47
N ALA A 78 32.20 8.77 4.16
CA ALA A 78 32.24 9.83 5.18
C ALA A 78 30.95 9.86 6.02
N THR A 79 29.81 9.44 5.43
CA THR A 79 28.53 9.31 6.13
C THR A 79 28.61 8.24 7.22
N TYR A 80 29.17 7.07 6.89
CA TYR A 80 29.35 5.98 7.86
C TYR A 80 30.37 6.34 8.95
N GLU A 81 31.47 7.01 8.59
CA GLU A 81 32.44 7.54 9.57
C GLU A 81 31.77 8.53 10.54
N SER A 82 31.01 9.50 10.04
CA SER A 82 30.29 10.48 10.86
C SER A 82 29.28 9.82 11.81
N TYR A 83 28.58 8.79 11.34
CA TYR A 83 27.65 8.00 12.14
C TYR A 83 28.36 7.29 13.30
N LEU A 84 29.49 6.61 13.05
CA LEU A 84 30.27 5.95 14.11
C LEU A 84 30.89 6.96 15.09
N ASP A 85 31.36 8.11 14.59
CA ASP A 85 31.88 9.19 15.44
C ASP A 85 30.79 9.74 16.38
N ALA A 86 29.53 9.85 15.91
CA ALA A 86 28.40 10.27 16.74
C ALA A 86 28.07 9.23 17.83
N ILE A 87 28.09 7.93 17.48
CA ILE A 87 27.96 6.84 18.46
C ILE A 87 29.05 6.96 19.54
N GLU A 88 30.32 7.08 19.14
CA GLU A 88 31.43 7.16 20.08
C GLU A 88 31.37 8.42 20.96
N SER A 89 31.03 9.56 20.36
CA SER A 89 31.00 10.86 21.05
C SER A 89 29.94 10.92 22.15
N HIS A 90 28.80 10.25 21.95
CA HIS A 90 27.68 10.22 22.89
C HIS A 90 27.58 8.92 23.70
N ASP A 91 28.53 7.99 23.55
CA ASP A 91 28.55 6.69 24.23
C ASP A 91 27.25 5.88 24.00
N VAL A 92 26.69 5.97 22.79
CA VAL A 92 25.46 5.26 22.42
C VAL A 92 25.77 3.77 22.30
N THR A 93 24.92 2.92 22.86
CA THR A 93 25.12 1.47 22.77
C THR A 93 24.89 0.98 21.34
N LEU A 94 25.92 0.39 20.72
CA LEU A 94 25.84 -0.21 19.38
C LEU A 94 25.82 -1.74 19.48
N TYR A 95 24.78 -2.36 18.93
CA TYR A 95 24.65 -3.80 18.76
C TYR A 95 24.86 -4.19 17.31
N ARG A 96 25.66 -5.23 17.10
CA ARG A 96 25.60 -6.00 15.86
C ARG A 96 24.39 -6.91 15.91
N ALA A 97 23.48 -6.77 14.95
CA ALA A 97 22.23 -7.49 14.89
C ALA A 97 22.16 -8.42 13.67
N GLN A 98 21.43 -9.51 13.80
CA GLN A 98 21.27 -10.53 12.76
C GLN A 98 19.97 -11.32 12.95
N ALA A 99 19.68 -12.21 12.01
CA ALA A 99 18.53 -13.11 12.02
C ALA A 99 18.40 -13.84 13.37
N GLY A 100 17.20 -13.79 13.95
CA GLY A 100 16.87 -14.41 15.23
C GLY A 100 16.97 -13.47 16.43
N ASP A 101 17.55 -12.28 16.27
CA ASP A 101 17.50 -11.23 17.28
C ASP A 101 16.10 -10.59 17.36
N SER A 102 15.81 -9.95 18.50
CA SER A 102 14.55 -9.23 18.73
C SER A 102 14.81 -7.85 19.30
N ILE A 103 14.08 -6.85 18.82
CA ILE A 103 14.08 -5.50 19.38
C ILE A 103 12.97 -5.45 20.43
N ARG A 104 13.28 -4.93 21.62
CA ARG A 104 12.36 -4.98 22.74
C ARG A 104 11.41 -3.78 22.68
N MET A 105 10.15 -4.02 22.31
CA MET A 105 9.09 -3.02 22.34
C MET A 105 7.85 -3.60 23.03
N SER A 106 7.16 -2.80 23.86
CA SER A 106 5.97 -3.25 24.58
C SER A 106 4.83 -3.58 23.61
N GLU A 107 4.20 -4.73 23.82
CA GLU A 107 3.07 -5.27 23.01
C GLU A 107 3.37 -5.60 21.54
N VAL A 108 4.54 -5.20 21.02
CA VAL A 108 4.97 -5.44 19.64
C VAL A 108 6.05 -6.52 19.64
N ASP A 109 5.84 -7.56 18.84
CA ASP A 109 6.87 -8.55 18.52
C ASP A 109 7.70 -8.04 17.35
N ALA A 110 8.85 -7.44 17.65
CA ALA A 110 9.78 -6.90 16.67
C ALA A 110 10.99 -7.83 16.51
N ARG A 111 11.07 -8.51 15.37
CA ARG A 111 12.09 -9.53 15.06
C ARG A 111 12.97 -9.10 13.91
N ILE A 112 14.25 -9.45 14.00
CA ILE A 112 15.20 -9.30 12.91
C ILE A 112 15.28 -10.64 12.18
N LEU A 113 14.95 -10.62 10.88
CA LEU A 113 14.85 -11.82 10.05
C LEU A 113 16.09 -12.06 9.20
N ALA A 114 16.84 -11.01 8.86
CA ALA A 114 18.06 -11.04 8.07
C ALA A 114 19.02 -9.94 8.56
N PRO A 115 20.33 -10.02 8.26
CA PRO A 115 21.02 -11.12 7.59
C PRO A 115 21.24 -12.34 8.49
N PRO A 116 21.48 -13.54 7.95
CA PRO A 116 21.93 -14.68 8.74
C PRO A 116 23.34 -14.48 9.31
N GLU A 117 23.69 -15.29 10.31
CA GLU A 117 25.08 -15.41 10.76
C GLU A 117 25.98 -15.82 9.58
N GLY A 118 27.07 -15.08 9.37
CA GLY A 118 28.03 -15.32 8.29
C GLY A 118 27.78 -14.54 7.00
N TYR A 119 26.68 -13.76 6.94
CA TYR A 119 26.29 -12.91 5.83
C TYR A 119 26.00 -13.64 4.49
N LEU A 120 25.25 -12.97 3.64
CA LEU A 120 24.89 -13.40 2.28
C LEU A 120 25.83 -12.77 1.25
N ALA A 121 25.87 -13.36 0.05
CA ALA A 121 26.45 -12.75 -1.16
C ALA A 121 27.87 -12.14 -1.02
N ASN A 122 28.75 -12.75 -0.21
CA ASN A 122 30.08 -12.24 0.11
C ASN A 122 30.06 -10.88 0.86
N GLU A 123 29.19 -10.76 1.85
CA GLU A 123 29.05 -9.55 2.68
C GLU A 123 28.60 -8.34 1.86
N ASP A 124 27.87 -8.57 0.76
CA ASP A 124 27.24 -7.48 0.01
C ASP A 124 26.28 -6.74 0.93
N ARG A 125 26.44 -5.43 1.05
CA ARG A 125 25.77 -4.64 2.07
C ARG A 125 24.25 -4.57 1.87
N ASN A 126 23.77 -4.59 0.63
CA ASN A 126 22.34 -4.52 0.31
C ASN A 126 21.69 -5.85 0.65
N GLU A 127 22.31 -6.95 0.19
CA GLU A 127 21.88 -8.32 0.49
C GLU A 127 21.91 -8.67 1.99
N ASN A 128 22.62 -7.87 2.78
CA ASN A 128 22.71 -8.01 4.23
C ASN A 128 22.04 -6.87 5.00
N SER A 129 21.05 -6.22 4.38
CA SER A 129 20.17 -5.30 5.07
C SER A 129 19.50 -5.97 6.28
N LEU A 130 19.39 -5.26 7.41
CA LEU A 130 18.52 -5.69 8.49
C LEU A 130 17.07 -5.71 8.00
N VAL A 131 16.46 -6.89 8.01
CA VAL A 131 15.04 -7.07 7.69
C VAL A 131 14.28 -7.15 9.00
N VAL A 132 13.36 -6.22 9.24
CA VAL A 132 12.59 -6.10 10.47
C VAL A 132 11.15 -6.50 10.22
N HIS A 133 10.68 -7.52 10.92
CA HIS A 133 9.27 -7.91 10.96
C HIS A 133 8.65 -7.48 12.29
N LEU A 134 7.55 -6.73 12.20
CA LEU A 134 6.84 -6.19 13.34
C LEU A 134 5.45 -6.80 13.39
N GLN A 135 5.05 -7.34 14.53
CA GLN A 135 3.70 -7.84 14.74
C GLN A 135 3.06 -7.19 15.96
N PHE A 136 1.87 -6.61 15.77
CA PHE A 136 1.03 -6.06 16.82
C PHE A 136 -0.39 -6.62 16.65
N GLY A 137 -0.79 -7.50 17.57
CA GLY A 137 -2.01 -8.28 17.42
C GLY A 137 -1.98 -9.13 16.14
N ALA A 138 -2.99 -8.93 15.28
CA ALA A 138 -3.08 -9.55 13.96
C ALA A 138 -2.38 -8.73 12.86
N SER A 139 -2.06 -7.45 13.09
CA SER A 139 -1.42 -6.61 12.07
C SER A 139 0.09 -6.85 12.05
N SER A 140 0.67 -6.90 10.85
CA SER A 140 2.10 -7.11 10.64
C SER A 140 2.71 -6.18 9.59
N PHE A 141 4.00 -5.87 9.76
CA PHE A 141 4.77 -5.00 8.87
C PHE A 141 6.12 -5.63 8.59
N LEU A 142 6.52 -5.66 7.33
CA LEU A 142 7.85 -6.13 6.91
C LEU A 142 8.64 -4.99 6.27
N LEU A 143 9.76 -4.64 6.88
CA LEU A 143 10.70 -3.65 6.35
C LEU A 143 11.97 -4.38 5.92
N THR A 144 12.28 -4.34 4.62
CA THR A 144 13.31 -5.21 4.02
C THR A 144 14.66 -4.51 3.79
N GLY A 145 14.72 -3.19 3.97
CA GLY A 145 15.83 -2.38 3.47
C GLY A 145 16.04 -2.63 1.98
N ASP A 146 17.30 -2.78 1.59
CA ASP A 146 17.71 -2.94 0.19
C ASP A 146 18.10 -4.37 -0.15
N GLY A 147 17.59 -5.34 0.62
CA GLY A 147 17.72 -6.76 0.28
C GLY A 147 17.33 -7.03 -1.17
N GLU A 148 18.20 -7.73 -1.90
CA GLU A 148 17.97 -8.11 -3.29
C GLU A 148 17.71 -9.62 -3.37
N THR A 149 18.20 -10.28 -4.42
CA THR A 149 17.86 -11.67 -4.72
C THR A 149 18.32 -12.63 -3.63
N ALA A 150 19.54 -12.52 -3.12
CA ALA A 150 20.05 -13.46 -2.12
C ALA A 150 19.34 -13.30 -0.77
N SER A 151 19.03 -12.06 -0.37
CA SER A 151 18.26 -11.76 0.84
C SER A 151 16.84 -12.31 0.73
N GLU A 152 16.15 -12.08 -0.38
CA GLU A 152 14.79 -12.59 -0.60
C GLU A 152 14.73 -14.11 -0.66
N GLU A 153 15.66 -14.75 -1.37
CA GLU A 153 15.78 -16.21 -1.40
C GLU A 153 15.98 -16.77 0.02
N TYR A 154 16.89 -16.18 0.79
CA TYR A 154 17.11 -16.57 2.18
C TYR A 154 15.85 -16.42 3.05
N LEU A 155 15.13 -15.31 2.93
CA LEU A 155 13.90 -15.07 3.68
C LEU A 155 12.83 -16.10 3.33
N VAL A 156 12.59 -16.32 2.04
CA VAL A 156 11.57 -17.28 1.56
C VAL A 156 11.92 -18.71 2.00
N GLU A 157 13.17 -19.13 1.83
CA GLU A 157 13.61 -20.47 2.21
C GLU A 157 13.56 -20.71 3.72
N THR A 158 13.85 -19.69 4.53
CA THR A 158 13.95 -19.81 5.98
C THR A 158 12.59 -19.69 6.68
N TYR A 159 11.74 -18.77 6.22
CA TYR A 159 10.52 -18.39 6.93
C TYR A 159 9.22 -18.78 6.21
N GLY A 160 9.24 -18.91 4.87
CA GLY A 160 8.07 -19.27 4.06
C GLY A 160 6.85 -18.42 4.40
N ASP A 161 5.70 -19.07 4.62
CA ASP A 161 4.43 -18.43 5.00
C ASP A 161 4.49 -17.61 6.30
N SER A 162 5.54 -17.75 7.11
CA SER A 162 5.73 -16.90 8.30
C SER A 162 6.12 -15.46 7.94
N LEU A 163 6.35 -15.16 6.66
CA LEU A 163 6.57 -13.82 6.13
C LEU A 163 5.27 -13.06 5.88
N ASP A 164 4.11 -13.70 5.99
CA ASP A 164 2.80 -13.07 5.78
C ASP A 164 2.69 -11.75 6.55
N SER A 165 2.51 -10.65 5.81
CA SER A 165 2.59 -9.30 6.36
C SER A 165 1.43 -8.44 5.90
N THR A 166 0.77 -7.71 6.79
CA THR A 166 -0.28 -6.76 6.38
C THR A 166 0.26 -5.67 5.46
N VAL A 167 1.44 -5.12 5.78
CA VAL A 167 2.09 -4.06 5.00
C VAL A 167 3.54 -4.42 4.68
N LEU A 168 3.92 -4.28 3.41
CA LEU A 168 5.30 -4.45 2.95
C LEU A 168 5.92 -3.09 2.60
N ALA A 169 7.09 -2.77 3.19
CA ALA A 169 7.97 -1.77 2.60
C ALA A 169 8.73 -2.42 1.44
N VAL A 170 8.48 -1.95 0.21
CA VAL A 170 9.05 -2.52 -1.01
C VAL A 170 10.57 -2.39 -0.99
N GLY A 171 11.25 -3.50 -1.24
CA GLY A 171 12.71 -3.58 -1.13
C GLY A 171 13.44 -2.68 -2.14
N HIS A 172 14.56 -2.12 -1.69
CA HIS A 172 15.50 -1.37 -2.53
C HIS A 172 14.82 -0.29 -3.37
N HIS A 173 13.91 0.47 -2.73
CA HIS A 173 13.17 1.57 -3.35
C HIS A 173 12.30 1.16 -4.57
N GLY A 174 12.04 -0.14 -4.75
CA GLY A 174 11.43 -0.68 -5.97
C GLY A 174 12.44 -0.95 -7.10
N SER A 175 13.67 -1.33 -6.76
CA SER A 175 14.64 -1.85 -7.73
C SER A 175 14.15 -3.13 -8.40
N GLN A 176 14.47 -3.32 -9.68
CA GLN A 176 14.14 -4.56 -10.40
C GLN A 176 14.83 -5.82 -9.83
N SER A 177 15.91 -5.64 -9.05
CA SER A 177 16.66 -6.72 -8.36
C SER A 177 15.98 -7.20 -7.08
N SER A 178 14.94 -6.51 -6.62
CA SER A 178 14.18 -6.82 -5.42
C SER A 178 12.69 -6.97 -5.75
N THR A 179 11.93 -7.29 -4.71
CA THR A 179 10.50 -7.60 -4.71
C THR A 179 10.17 -8.61 -5.80
N SER A 180 10.80 -9.77 -5.71
CA SER A 180 10.59 -10.90 -6.64
C SER A 180 9.20 -11.51 -6.46
N ASP A 181 8.73 -12.25 -7.48
CA ASP A 181 7.44 -12.93 -7.43
C ASP A 181 7.37 -13.95 -6.28
N ALA A 182 8.42 -14.75 -6.08
CA ALA A 182 8.46 -15.73 -4.99
C ALA A 182 8.42 -15.07 -3.61
N PHE A 183 9.06 -13.91 -3.46
CA PHE A 183 9.01 -13.14 -2.22
C PHE A 183 7.62 -12.55 -1.97
N LEU A 184 6.99 -11.94 -2.99
CA LEU A 184 5.62 -11.42 -2.87
C LEU A 184 4.60 -12.53 -2.58
N ASP A 185 4.78 -13.72 -3.14
CA ASP A 185 3.89 -14.86 -2.88
C ASP A 185 4.01 -15.35 -1.42
N ALA A 186 5.19 -15.27 -0.81
CA ALA A 186 5.41 -15.66 0.58
C ALA A 186 4.97 -14.58 1.59
N VAL A 187 5.15 -13.30 1.24
CA VAL A 187 4.77 -12.15 2.09
C VAL A 187 3.27 -11.86 2.00
N SER A 188 2.65 -12.14 0.84
CA SER A 188 1.23 -11.92 0.54
C SER A 188 0.66 -10.59 1.09
N PRO A 189 1.29 -9.43 0.79
CA PRO A 189 0.94 -8.20 1.48
C PRO A 189 -0.41 -7.62 1.04
N GLN A 190 -1.15 -7.06 2.00
CA GLN A 190 -2.42 -6.38 1.72
C GLN A 190 -2.23 -4.93 1.27
N ALA A 191 -1.08 -4.33 1.57
CA ALA A 191 -0.64 -3.06 1.00
C ALA A 191 0.88 -3.00 0.92
N ALA A 192 1.39 -2.17 0.00
CA ALA A 192 2.81 -1.94 -0.16
C ALA A 192 3.13 -0.44 -0.10
N VAL A 193 4.32 -0.09 0.41
CA VAL A 193 4.85 1.27 0.34
C VAL A 193 6.21 1.29 -0.34
N VAL A 194 6.35 2.14 -1.36
CA VAL A 194 7.60 2.41 -2.05
C VAL A 194 8.14 3.73 -1.54
N SER A 195 9.35 3.70 -0.97
CA SER A 195 10.10 4.91 -0.64
C SER A 195 11.11 5.20 -1.75
N SER A 196 10.86 6.20 -2.59
CA SER A 196 11.82 6.66 -3.60
C SER A 196 11.45 8.06 -4.10
N ALA A 197 12.38 8.77 -4.73
CA ALA A 197 12.09 10.05 -5.37
C ALA A 197 11.32 9.89 -6.69
N TYR A 198 10.49 10.88 -7.04
CA TYR A 198 9.72 10.88 -8.30
C TYR A 198 10.62 10.73 -9.53
N ASP A 199 11.67 11.57 -9.58
CA ASP A 199 12.70 11.61 -10.63
C ASP A 199 13.97 10.88 -10.17
N SER A 200 13.83 9.67 -9.61
CA SER A 200 14.97 8.86 -9.19
C SER A 200 15.97 8.68 -10.34
N GLN A 201 17.25 8.99 -10.10
CA GLN A 201 18.34 8.80 -11.07
C GLN A 201 18.54 7.33 -11.46
N TYR A 202 18.04 6.40 -10.63
CA TYR A 202 18.10 4.95 -10.84
C TYR A 202 16.85 4.41 -11.55
N GLY A 203 15.85 5.26 -11.81
CA GLY A 203 14.59 4.84 -12.44
C GLY A 203 13.58 4.22 -11.47
N HIS A 204 13.82 4.29 -10.16
CA HIS A 204 12.94 3.74 -9.13
C HIS A 204 11.59 4.46 -9.03
N PRO A 205 10.49 3.74 -8.73
CA PRO A 205 10.38 2.28 -8.76
C PRO A 205 10.35 1.73 -10.20
N HIS A 206 11.01 0.61 -10.47
CA HIS A 206 10.99 0.03 -11.81
C HIS A 206 9.60 -0.49 -12.18
N GLU A 207 9.21 -0.32 -13.46
CA GLU A 207 7.93 -0.81 -14.00
C GLU A 207 7.72 -2.31 -13.78
N ALA A 208 8.79 -3.10 -13.77
CA ALA A 208 8.72 -4.53 -13.47
C ALA A 208 8.18 -4.79 -12.05
N VAL A 209 8.61 -4.02 -11.05
CA VAL A 209 8.14 -4.15 -9.67
C VAL A 209 6.69 -3.67 -9.56
N LEU A 210 6.36 -2.53 -10.17
CA LEU A 210 4.99 -2.02 -10.22
C LEU A 210 4.04 -3.02 -10.89
N SER A 211 4.49 -3.70 -11.95
CA SER A 211 3.71 -4.73 -12.64
C SER A 211 3.46 -5.96 -11.76
N ARG A 212 4.46 -6.43 -10.99
CA ARG A 212 4.28 -7.55 -10.04
C ARG A 212 3.26 -7.22 -8.95
N LEU A 213 3.31 -6.00 -8.41
CA LEU A 213 2.36 -5.50 -7.41
C LEU A 213 0.95 -5.34 -8.01
N ALA A 214 0.84 -4.75 -9.21
CA ALA A 214 -0.43 -4.55 -9.90
C ALA A 214 -1.13 -5.87 -10.26
N THR A 215 -0.36 -6.88 -10.70
CA THR A 215 -0.91 -8.20 -11.06
C THR A 215 -1.52 -8.93 -9.87
N ARG A 216 -1.07 -8.59 -8.66
CA ARG A 216 -1.61 -9.12 -7.38
C ARG A 216 -2.65 -8.19 -6.77
N SER A 217 -3.04 -7.12 -7.47
CA SER A 217 -3.97 -6.09 -6.98
C SER A 217 -3.56 -5.48 -5.64
N ILE A 218 -2.27 -5.38 -5.37
CA ILE A 218 -1.75 -4.84 -4.11
C ILE A 218 -1.81 -3.30 -4.18
N PRO A 219 -2.64 -2.63 -3.34
CA PRO A 219 -2.61 -1.18 -3.21
C PRO A 219 -1.21 -0.73 -2.81
N THR A 220 -0.62 0.15 -3.63
CA THR A 220 0.74 0.61 -3.46
C THR A 220 0.76 2.11 -3.20
N TYR A 221 1.48 2.53 -2.17
CA TYR A 221 1.67 3.93 -1.82
C TYR A 221 3.10 4.34 -2.14
N TRP A 222 3.27 5.42 -2.91
CA TRP A 222 4.59 5.91 -3.29
C TRP A 222 4.84 7.26 -2.64
N THR A 223 5.89 7.37 -1.83
CA THR A 223 6.21 8.61 -1.10
C THR A 223 6.39 9.82 -2.02
N ALA A 224 6.85 9.60 -3.26
CA ALA A 224 7.01 10.66 -4.25
C ALA A 224 5.72 11.35 -4.70
N THR A 225 4.55 10.72 -4.55
CA THR A 225 3.26 11.29 -4.96
C THR A 225 2.26 11.38 -3.81
N HIS A 226 2.44 10.57 -2.76
CA HIS A 226 1.58 10.57 -1.57
C HIS A 226 2.18 11.39 -0.41
N GLY A 227 3.46 11.74 -0.48
CA GLY A 227 4.20 12.41 0.58
C GLY A 227 4.42 11.51 1.77
N THR A 228 4.21 12.03 2.97
CA THR A 228 4.16 11.20 4.18
C THR A 228 3.03 10.18 4.07
N VAL A 229 3.38 8.90 4.19
CA VAL A 229 2.42 7.79 4.32
C VAL A 229 2.48 7.28 5.76
N GLN A 230 1.35 7.29 6.46
CA GLN A 230 1.24 6.81 7.82
C GLN A 230 0.36 5.57 7.87
N PHE A 231 0.85 4.53 8.54
CA PHE A 231 0.08 3.35 8.90
C PHE A 231 -0.16 3.33 10.40
N THR A 232 -1.42 3.26 10.82
CA THR A 232 -1.83 3.24 12.24
C THR A 232 -2.55 1.94 12.54
N SER A 233 -1.98 1.09 13.39
CA SER A 233 -2.56 -0.20 13.75
C SER A 233 -3.26 -0.13 15.11
N ASN A 234 -4.43 -0.77 15.23
CA ASN A 234 -5.08 -1.06 16.51
C ASN A 234 -4.94 -2.53 16.96
N GLY A 235 -4.13 -3.31 16.24
CA GLY A 235 -3.92 -4.73 16.49
C GLY A 235 -4.88 -5.66 15.74
N SER A 236 -5.86 -5.12 14.99
CA SER A 236 -6.77 -5.90 14.15
C SER A 236 -6.98 -5.31 12.76
N ALA A 237 -6.71 -4.01 12.61
CA ALA A 237 -6.77 -3.30 11.35
C ALA A 237 -5.66 -2.24 11.30
N VAL A 238 -5.33 -1.82 10.09
CA VAL A 238 -4.35 -0.77 9.79
C VAL A 238 -5.06 0.35 9.01
N THR A 239 -5.13 1.54 9.59
CA THR A 239 -5.55 2.76 8.88
C THR A 239 -4.36 3.34 8.13
N VAL A 240 -4.51 3.57 6.83
CA VAL A 240 -3.55 4.23 5.97
C VAL A 240 -3.94 5.68 5.77
N ALA A 241 -3.02 6.60 6.03
CA ALA A 241 -3.19 8.03 5.82
C ALA A 241 -2.08 8.58 4.92
N THR A 242 -2.41 9.51 4.04
CA THR A 242 -1.45 10.12 3.11
C THR A 242 -1.50 11.64 3.18
N GLN A 243 -0.35 12.28 2.99
CA GLN A 243 -0.25 13.74 2.92
C GLN A 243 -0.91 14.30 1.67
N GLN A 244 -0.78 13.59 0.56
CA GLN A 244 -1.39 13.93 -0.72
C GLN A 244 -2.23 12.75 -1.22
N ASP A 245 -3.38 13.06 -1.81
CA ASP A 245 -4.19 12.06 -2.53
C ASP A 245 -3.54 11.77 -3.89
N ALA A 246 -3.38 10.49 -4.20
CA ALA A 246 -2.75 10.02 -5.42
C ALA A 246 -3.21 8.59 -5.74
N PRO A 247 -3.01 8.11 -6.99
CA PRO A 247 -3.40 6.76 -7.37
C PRO A 247 -2.66 5.71 -6.53
N THR A 248 -3.37 4.68 -6.10
CA THR A 248 -2.81 3.54 -5.34
C THR A 248 -2.70 2.26 -6.18
N THR A 249 -3.26 2.22 -7.39
CA THR A 249 -2.96 1.15 -8.35
C THR A 249 -1.50 1.24 -8.75
N ALA A 250 -0.71 0.17 -8.54
CA ALA A 250 0.73 0.19 -8.74
C ALA A 250 1.15 0.63 -10.17
N SER A 251 0.40 0.23 -11.20
CA SER A 251 0.66 0.65 -12.59
C SER A 251 0.30 2.11 -12.90
N LYS A 252 -0.40 2.81 -11.99
CA LYS A 252 -0.83 4.21 -12.14
C LYS A 252 -0.08 5.17 -11.20
N LEU A 253 0.86 4.70 -10.36
CA LEU A 253 1.56 5.56 -9.39
C LEU A 253 2.20 6.79 -10.04
N ARG A 254 2.77 6.61 -11.23
CA ARG A 254 3.44 7.67 -12.01
C ARG A 254 2.50 8.71 -12.60
N THR A 255 1.18 8.53 -12.54
CA THR A 255 0.24 9.56 -12.97
C THR A 255 -0.12 10.53 -11.85
N GLY A 256 0.30 10.23 -10.60
CA GLY A 256 0.13 11.15 -9.47
C GLY A 256 1.03 12.38 -9.58
N GLU A 257 0.57 13.51 -9.03
CA GLU A 257 1.37 14.73 -8.98
C GLU A 257 2.55 14.55 -8.01
N PRO A 258 3.79 14.88 -8.39
CA PRO A 258 4.92 14.77 -7.49
C PRO A 258 4.79 15.70 -6.28
N ILE A 259 5.24 15.25 -5.12
CA ILE A 259 5.39 16.08 -3.91
C ILE A 259 6.84 16.07 -3.46
N THR A 260 7.35 17.25 -3.10
CA THR A 260 8.73 17.43 -2.65
C THR A 260 8.88 16.87 -1.22
N PRO A 261 9.97 16.15 -0.92
CA PRO A 261 10.33 15.81 0.46
C PRO A 261 10.37 17.06 1.37
N GLY A 262 10.06 16.89 2.65
CA GLY A 262 9.99 18.01 3.60
C GLY A 262 8.82 18.98 3.37
N SER A 263 7.96 18.75 2.38
CA SER A 263 6.72 19.52 2.25
C SER A 263 5.93 19.40 3.54
N GLY A 264 5.54 20.53 4.13
CA GLY A 264 4.67 20.54 5.30
C GLY A 264 3.25 20.06 4.97
N GLY A 265 2.46 19.74 5.99
CA GLY A 265 1.06 19.35 5.83
C GLY A 265 0.65 18.26 6.82
N SER A 266 -0.65 18.07 6.96
CA SER A 266 -1.21 16.93 7.70
C SER A 266 -1.39 15.74 6.76
N VAL A 267 -1.36 14.53 7.33
CA VAL A 267 -1.86 13.34 6.65
C VAL A 267 -3.37 13.25 6.81
N THR A 268 -4.05 12.67 5.83
CA THR A 268 -5.49 12.40 5.84
C THR A 268 -5.72 10.92 5.71
N ASP A 269 -6.59 10.35 6.56
CA ASP A 269 -6.99 8.95 6.52
C ASP A 269 -7.65 8.62 5.18
N ARG A 270 -7.19 7.55 4.51
CA ARG A 270 -7.62 7.15 3.16
C ARG A 270 -8.29 5.78 3.14
N TYR A 271 -7.70 4.80 3.81
CA TYR A 271 -8.14 3.40 3.75
C TYR A 271 -7.97 2.69 5.10
N VAL A 272 -8.80 1.67 5.36
CA VAL A 272 -8.61 0.70 6.43
C VAL A 272 -8.35 -0.67 5.82
N ILE A 273 -7.28 -1.31 6.24
CA ILE A 273 -6.89 -2.68 5.88
C ILE A 273 -7.20 -3.59 7.07
N HIS A 274 -8.04 -4.60 6.89
CA HIS A 274 -8.32 -5.56 7.95
C HIS A 274 -7.28 -6.69 7.99
N ALA A 275 -6.58 -6.82 9.12
CA ALA A 275 -5.46 -7.74 9.24
C ALA A 275 -5.86 -9.23 9.15
N ASP A 276 -7.15 -9.54 9.30
CA ASP A 276 -7.71 -10.89 9.13
C ASP A 276 -8.05 -11.25 7.68
N SER A 277 -7.57 -10.47 6.70
CA SER A 277 -7.83 -10.61 5.26
C SER A 277 -9.30 -10.46 4.85
N SER A 278 -10.15 -9.87 5.71
CA SER A 278 -11.55 -9.55 5.38
C SER A 278 -11.73 -8.39 4.39
N GLY A 279 -10.63 -7.81 3.89
CA GLY A 279 -10.59 -6.82 2.81
C GLY A 279 -10.04 -5.46 3.23
N THR A 280 -9.89 -4.57 2.24
CA THR A 280 -9.51 -3.16 2.41
C THR A 280 -10.68 -2.28 2.02
N ALA A 281 -11.03 -1.29 2.83
CA ALA A 281 -12.14 -0.37 2.58
C ALA A 281 -11.68 1.09 2.62
N PRO A 282 -12.15 1.97 1.72
CA PRO A 282 -11.90 3.41 1.80
C PRO A 282 -12.54 4.02 3.06
N ILE A 283 -11.89 5.03 3.63
CA ILE A 283 -12.45 5.83 4.73
C ILE A 283 -13.24 6.98 4.13
N THR A 284 -14.55 6.97 4.30
CA THR A 284 -15.38 8.15 4.08
C THR A 284 -15.04 9.22 5.10
N GLU A 285 -14.65 10.42 4.65
CA GLU A 285 -14.25 11.51 5.55
C GLU A 285 -15.35 11.90 6.56
N PRO A 286 -15.01 12.14 7.84
CA PRO A 286 -15.97 12.65 8.82
C PRO A 286 -15.88 14.19 8.91
N ASP A 287 -16.55 14.91 8.00
CA ASP A 287 -17.04 16.27 8.27
C ASP A 287 -18.30 16.58 7.43
N GLU A 288 -19.45 16.06 7.87
CA GLU A 288 -20.61 16.90 8.17
C GLU A 288 -21.27 16.39 9.45
N THR A 289 -21.66 17.32 10.33
CA THR A 289 -22.22 17.12 11.68
C THR A 289 -23.44 16.16 11.70
N PRO A 290 -23.66 15.38 12.78
CA PRO A 290 -24.36 14.10 12.72
C PRO A 290 -25.87 14.21 12.92
N THR A 291 -26.59 13.28 12.32
CA THR A 291 -27.85 12.77 12.88
C THR A 291 -27.73 11.27 13.16
N ASP A 292 -28.17 10.94 14.37
CA ASP A 292 -28.12 9.67 15.12
C ASP A 292 -28.67 8.44 14.35
N PRO A 293 -28.42 7.20 14.81
CA PRO A 293 -27.99 6.10 13.98
C PRO A 293 -29.19 5.27 13.54
N THR A 294 -29.18 4.76 12.32
CA THR A 294 -29.96 3.56 12.03
C THR A 294 -29.16 2.68 11.08
N THR A 295 -28.81 1.53 11.63
CA THR A 295 -28.49 0.32 10.90
C THR A 295 -29.51 0.10 9.77
N THR A 296 -29.12 0.38 8.52
CA THR A 296 -29.82 -0.09 7.33
C THR A 296 -28.79 -0.17 6.20
N THR A 297 -28.14 -1.32 6.02
CA THR A 297 -28.51 -2.32 5.00
C THR A 297 -28.47 -1.72 3.59
N SER A 298 -27.54 -2.23 2.80
CA SER A 298 -27.25 -2.04 1.35
C SER A 298 -28.45 -2.25 0.41
N THR A 299 -29.67 -2.30 0.94
CA THR A 299 -30.94 -2.53 0.25
C THR A 299 -31.69 -1.22 -0.05
N GLU A 300 -31.47 -0.13 0.69
CA GLU A 300 -32.25 1.12 0.48
C GLU A 300 -31.83 1.93 -0.76
N THR A 301 -30.58 1.86 -1.22
CA THR A 301 -30.12 2.65 -2.39
C THR A 301 -30.64 2.08 -3.71
N SER A 302 -30.67 0.75 -3.85
CA SER A 302 -31.30 0.06 -4.99
C SER A 302 -32.83 0.29 -5.01
N GLU A 303 -33.49 0.36 -3.85
CA GLU A 303 -34.92 0.74 -3.78
C GLU A 303 -35.21 2.19 -4.21
N ARG A 304 -34.27 3.14 -4.03
CA ARG A 304 -34.47 4.56 -4.41
C ARG A 304 -34.40 4.82 -5.91
N ALA A 305 -33.55 4.10 -6.64
CA ALA A 305 -33.52 4.15 -8.11
C ALA A 305 -34.54 3.19 -8.76
N GLY A 306 -34.95 2.16 -8.02
CA GLY A 306 -35.81 1.11 -8.52
C GLY A 306 -35.12 0.35 -9.65
N LEU A 307 -33.88 -0.04 -9.43
CA LEU A 307 -33.07 -0.79 -10.39
C LEU A 307 -32.31 -1.88 -9.62
N GLU A 308 -32.42 -3.11 -10.09
CA GLU A 308 -31.79 -4.29 -9.49
C GLU A 308 -30.83 -4.93 -10.49
N LEU A 309 -29.69 -5.44 -10.02
CA LEU A 309 -28.83 -6.33 -10.78
C LEU A 309 -29.42 -7.73 -10.70
N VAL A 310 -29.82 -8.30 -11.84
CA VAL A 310 -30.57 -9.57 -11.89
C VAL A 310 -29.80 -10.70 -12.54
N ASP A 311 -28.69 -10.39 -13.22
CA ASP A 311 -27.79 -11.40 -13.78
C ASP A 311 -26.37 -10.85 -13.94
N ILE A 312 -25.39 -11.71 -13.68
CA ILE A 312 -23.97 -11.49 -13.93
C ILE A 312 -23.46 -12.78 -14.57
N ASN A 313 -23.04 -12.71 -15.82
CA ASN A 313 -22.34 -13.82 -16.46
C ASN A 313 -20.89 -13.41 -16.67
N ALA A 314 -20.04 -13.75 -15.71
CA ALA A 314 -18.61 -13.48 -15.78
C ALA A 314 -17.86 -14.55 -16.56
N ASP A 315 -18.23 -15.82 -16.39
CA ASP A 315 -17.60 -16.97 -17.05
C ASP A 315 -18.29 -17.23 -18.39
N ALA A 316 -17.70 -16.79 -19.50
CA ALA A 316 -18.25 -17.06 -20.82
C ALA A 316 -18.01 -18.52 -21.22
N ASP A 317 -18.96 -19.12 -21.95
CA ASP A 317 -18.74 -20.46 -22.49
C ASP A 317 -17.53 -20.47 -23.43
N GLY A 318 -16.42 -21.11 -23.01
CA GLY A 318 -15.21 -21.27 -23.82
C GLY A 318 -14.01 -20.48 -23.30
N ASP A 319 -13.29 -19.83 -24.21
CA ASP A 319 -12.24 -18.86 -23.87
C ASP A 319 -12.87 -17.47 -23.90
N ASP A 320 -12.88 -16.78 -22.76
CA ASP A 320 -13.50 -15.47 -22.58
C ASP A 320 -12.95 -14.43 -23.56
N GLY A 321 -11.66 -14.51 -23.91
CA GLY A 321 -11.02 -13.64 -24.89
C GLY A 321 -11.53 -13.83 -26.32
N GLU A 322 -12.14 -14.99 -26.63
CA GLU A 322 -12.75 -15.29 -27.93
C GLU A 322 -14.29 -15.13 -27.91
N ASN A 323 -14.91 -15.01 -26.73
CA ASN A 323 -16.35 -14.91 -26.54
C ASN A 323 -16.76 -13.76 -25.59
N LEU A 324 -16.33 -12.54 -25.90
CA LEU A 324 -16.58 -11.35 -25.06
C LEU A 324 -18.06 -10.96 -24.89
N ASN A 325 -18.96 -11.45 -25.75
CA ASN A 325 -20.40 -11.27 -25.54
C ASN A 325 -21.01 -12.36 -24.64
N GLY A 326 -20.23 -13.38 -24.27
CA GLY A 326 -20.56 -14.27 -23.17
C GLY A 326 -20.40 -13.60 -21.81
N GLU A 327 -19.63 -12.51 -21.73
CA GLU A 327 -19.52 -11.67 -20.54
C GLU A 327 -20.55 -10.54 -20.54
N TYR A 328 -21.42 -10.51 -19.52
CA TYR A 328 -22.44 -9.46 -19.41
C TYR A 328 -22.98 -9.28 -18.00
N VAL A 329 -23.63 -8.13 -17.79
CA VAL A 329 -24.47 -7.85 -16.64
C VAL A 329 -25.86 -7.43 -17.09
N THR A 330 -26.89 -7.82 -16.36
CA THR A 330 -28.29 -7.47 -16.66
C THR A 330 -28.93 -6.76 -15.48
N PHE A 331 -29.49 -5.58 -15.75
CA PHE A 331 -30.27 -4.80 -14.78
C PHE A 331 -31.77 -4.87 -15.09
N GLU A 332 -32.62 -4.89 -14.07
CA GLU A 332 -34.07 -4.82 -14.17
C GLU A 332 -34.62 -3.57 -13.47
N LYS A 333 -35.52 -2.83 -14.14
CA LYS A 333 -36.21 -1.69 -13.54
C LYS A 333 -37.32 -2.16 -12.61
N THR A 334 -37.07 -2.11 -11.30
CA THR A 334 -38.05 -2.41 -10.25
C THR A 334 -38.79 -1.15 -9.80
N GLY A 335 -40.12 -1.15 -9.79
CA GLY A 335 -40.95 0.02 -9.46
C GLY A 335 -41.58 0.74 -10.67
N THR A 336 -42.49 1.68 -10.42
CA THR A 336 -43.50 2.11 -11.42
C THR A 336 -43.15 3.35 -12.25
N ALA A 337 -42.06 4.05 -11.94
CA ALA A 337 -41.61 5.24 -12.68
C ALA A 337 -40.52 4.86 -13.68
N SER A 338 -40.47 5.54 -14.81
CA SER A 338 -39.36 5.39 -15.76
C SER A 338 -38.07 6.00 -15.24
N LEU A 339 -36.94 5.46 -15.68
CA LEU A 339 -35.60 5.85 -15.25
C LEU A 339 -34.72 6.12 -16.47
N ASN A 340 -34.10 7.29 -16.51
CA ASN A 340 -33.13 7.64 -17.53
C ASN A 340 -31.73 7.25 -17.04
N LEU A 341 -31.08 6.35 -17.78
CA LEU A 341 -29.72 5.87 -17.51
C LEU A 341 -28.66 6.61 -18.34
N SER A 342 -29.06 7.60 -19.14
CA SER A 342 -28.12 8.37 -19.95
C SER A 342 -27.00 8.96 -19.10
N GLY A 343 -25.74 8.66 -19.46
CA GLY A 343 -24.57 9.17 -18.75
C GLY A 343 -24.22 8.43 -17.46
N TRP A 344 -25.00 7.42 -17.07
CA TRP A 344 -24.64 6.54 -15.94
C TRP A 344 -23.41 5.72 -16.29
N GLU A 345 -22.63 5.36 -15.28
CA GLU A 345 -21.38 4.63 -15.45
C GLU A 345 -21.47 3.24 -14.85
N LEU A 346 -21.28 2.22 -15.68
CA LEU A 346 -21.01 0.86 -15.24
C LEU A 346 -19.49 0.67 -15.15
N ALA A 347 -19.01 0.12 -14.04
CA ALA A 347 -17.60 -0.10 -13.83
C ALA A 347 -17.33 -1.35 -12.99
N ASP A 348 -16.07 -1.81 -13.04
CA ASP A 348 -15.53 -2.80 -12.11
C ASP A 348 -14.51 -2.17 -11.14
N THR A 349 -13.92 -3.00 -10.27
CA THR A 349 -12.84 -2.55 -9.37
C THR A 349 -11.46 -2.49 -10.03
N ALA A 350 -11.30 -3.11 -11.21
CA ALA A 350 -10.08 -3.03 -12.01
C ALA A 350 -9.97 -1.72 -12.83
N GLY A 351 -11.04 -0.93 -12.86
CA GLY A 351 -11.09 0.40 -13.48
C GLY A 351 -11.50 0.39 -14.95
N HIS A 352 -12.11 -0.69 -15.43
CA HIS A 352 -12.90 -0.66 -16.65
C HIS A 352 -14.17 0.14 -16.37
N SER A 353 -14.45 1.16 -17.19
CA SER A 353 -15.75 1.85 -17.16
C SER A 353 -16.45 1.96 -18.52
N TYR A 354 -17.77 1.93 -18.47
CA TYR A 354 -18.70 2.10 -19.59
C TYR A 354 -19.71 3.19 -19.24
N THR A 355 -19.74 4.25 -20.04
CA THR A 355 -20.79 5.25 -19.93
C THR A 355 -21.99 4.82 -20.78
N ILE A 356 -23.14 4.66 -20.15
CA ILE A 356 -24.40 4.31 -20.80
C ILE A 356 -24.78 5.44 -21.79
N PRO A 357 -25.03 5.12 -23.07
CA PRO A 357 -25.31 6.12 -24.10
C PRO A 357 -26.55 6.97 -23.81
N GLU A 358 -26.58 8.16 -24.39
CA GLU A 358 -27.74 9.05 -24.35
C GLU A 358 -29.00 8.41 -24.93
N GLY A 359 -30.15 8.70 -24.30
CA GLY A 359 -31.46 8.21 -24.73
C GLY A 359 -31.88 6.86 -24.15
N ASN A 360 -31.06 6.25 -23.28
CA ASN A 360 -31.41 5.02 -22.57
C ASN A 360 -32.38 5.30 -21.43
N VAL A 361 -33.66 4.97 -21.65
CA VAL A 361 -34.73 5.13 -20.66
C VAL A 361 -35.41 3.79 -20.45
N LEU A 362 -35.47 3.32 -19.20
CA LEU A 362 -36.14 2.09 -18.81
C LEU A 362 -37.53 2.39 -18.22
N GLU A 363 -38.54 1.68 -18.70
CA GLU A 363 -39.87 1.64 -18.08
C GLU A 363 -39.95 0.51 -17.04
N ALA A 364 -41.01 0.53 -16.23
CA ALA A 364 -41.23 -0.46 -15.17
C ALA A 364 -41.23 -1.91 -15.71
N GLY A 365 -40.33 -2.75 -15.22
CA GLY A 365 -40.17 -4.15 -15.63
C GLY A 365 -39.29 -4.36 -16.87
N ASP A 366 -38.76 -3.29 -17.47
CA ASP A 366 -37.77 -3.42 -18.54
C ASP A 366 -36.45 -3.96 -18.00
N ARG A 367 -35.72 -4.66 -18.86
CA ARG A 367 -34.38 -5.16 -18.60
C ARG A 367 -33.40 -4.59 -19.62
N ILE A 368 -32.21 -4.25 -19.15
CA ILE A 368 -31.08 -3.87 -20.01
C ILE A 368 -29.91 -4.80 -19.73
N THR A 369 -29.34 -5.37 -20.79
CA THR A 369 -28.13 -6.18 -20.72
C THR A 369 -26.98 -5.44 -21.36
N ILE A 370 -25.86 -5.36 -20.65
CA ILE A 370 -24.65 -4.70 -21.13
C ILE A 370 -23.60 -5.79 -21.34
N TYR A 371 -23.28 -6.06 -22.60
CA TYR A 371 -22.30 -7.05 -23.01
C TYR A 371 -20.90 -6.41 -23.08
N THR A 372 -19.89 -7.14 -22.62
CA THR A 372 -18.49 -6.68 -22.64
C THR A 372 -17.96 -6.50 -24.06
N GLY A 373 -18.31 -7.42 -24.97
CA GLY A 373 -17.85 -7.40 -26.36
C GLY A 373 -18.58 -6.38 -27.24
N SER A 374 -18.70 -6.70 -28.54
CA SER A 374 -19.17 -5.77 -29.56
C SER A 374 -20.50 -6.19 -30.20
N GLY A 375 -21.28 -5.20 -30.64
CA GLY A 375 -22.58 -5.41 -31.25
C GLY A 375 -23.18 -4.10 -31.76
N THR A 376 -24.50 -4.07 -31.93
CA THR A 376 -25.24 -2.86 -32.27
C THR A 376 -26.22 -2.59 -31.15
N ASP A 377 -26.06 -1.44 -30.49
CA ASP A 377 -26.92 -1.05 -29.37
C ASP A 377 -28.40 -1.01 -29.79
N THR A 378 -29.24 -1.50 -28.88
CA THR A 378 -30.70 -1.42 -28.93
C THR A 378 -31.21 -0.79 -27.63
N GLU A 379 -32.53 -0.66 -27.48
CA GLU A 379 -33.13 -0.13 -26.25
C GLU A 379 -32.89 -1.03 -25.02
N THR A 380 -32.57 -2.32 -25.22
CA THR A 380 -32.43 -3.32 -24.14
C THR A 380 -31.10 -4.07 -24.14
N GLU A 381 -30.25 -3.84 -25.13
CA GLU A 381 -28.95 -4.49 -25.27
C GLU A 381 -27.91 -3.45 -25.65
N LEU A 382 -26.90 -3.29 -24.82
CA LEU A 382 -25.78 -2.38 -25.04
C LEU A 382 -24.47 -3.16 -25.14
N TYR A 383 -23.53 -2.63 -25.91
CA TYR A 383 -22.24 -3.28 -26.16
C TYR A 383 -21.11 -2.32 -25.81
N TRP A 384 -20.27 -2.73 -24.87
CA TRP A 384 -19.15 -1.94 -24.38
C TRP A 384 -18.04 -1.80 -25.44
N GLY A 385 -17.89 -2.80 -26.31
CA GLY A 385 -16.92 -2.80 -27.39
C GLY A 385 -15.49 -3.06 -26.90
N GLN A 386 -15.33 -3.72 -25.76
CA GLN A 386 -14.02 -4.11 -25.26
C GLN A 386 -13.41 -5.20 -26.14
N SER A 387 -12.07 -5.23 -26.15
CA SER A 387 -11.28 -6.26 -26.84
C SER A 387 -10.70 -7.31 -25.88
N THR A 388 -11.01 -7.21 -24.60
CA THR A 388 -10.57 -8.10 -23.53
C THR A 388 -11.71 -8.33 -22.52
N PRO A 389 -11.70 -9.46 -21.81
CA PRO A 389 -12.56 -9.70 -20.64
C PRO A 389 -12.54 -8.54 -19.66
N VAL A 390 -13.67 -8.28 -19.03
CA VAL A 390 -13.83 -7.30 -17.95
C VAL A 390 -14.18 -8.00 -16.65
N TRP A 391 -15.12 -8.94 -16.68
CA TRP A 391 -15.67 -9.58 -15.49
C TRP A 391 -14.85 -10.81 -15.09
N ASN A 392 -14.23 -10.80 -13.91
CA ASN A 392 -13.35 -11.89 -13.48
C ASN A 392 -14.11 -13.12 -12.94
N ASN A 393 -13.86 -14.30 -13.52
CA ASN A 393 -14.51 -15.58 -13.16
C ASN A 393 -14.30 -16.00 -11.69
N ASN A 394 -13.25 -15.49 -11.02
CA ASN A 394 -12.95 -15.80 -9.63
C ASN A 394 -13.48 -14.75 -8.62
N GLY A 395 -14.30 -13.82 -9.11
CA GLY A 395 -14.92 -12.78 -8.32
C GLY A 395 -14.50 -11.38 -8.78
N ASP A 396 -15.49 -10.50 -8.86
CA ASP A 396 -15.35 -9.09 -9.23
C ASP A 396 -16.50 -8.30 -8.60
N THR A 397 -16.50 -6.97 -8.75
CA THR A 397 -17.56 -6.11 -8.23
C THR A 397 -18.16 -5.27 -9.34
N VAL A 398 -19.46 -5.44 -9.58
CA VAL A 398 -20.24 -4.61 -10.50
C VAL A 398 -20.63 -3.33 -9.78
N ILE A 399 -20.15 -2.19 -10.28
CA ILE A 399 -20.47 -0.86 -9.75
C ILE A 399 -21.24 -0.08 -10.80
N LEU A 400 -22.45 0.36 -10.47
CA LEU A 400 -23.24 1.26 -11.30
C LEU A 400 -23.39 2.62 -10.59
N ARG A 401 -22.96 3.69 -11.24
CA ARG A 401 -23.09 5.07 -10.77
C ARG A 401 -24.08 5.85 -11.62
N ASP A 402 -24.86 6.72 -10.99
CA ASP A 402 -25.73 7.65 -11.70
C ASP A 402 -24.95 8.79 -12.40
N ASP A 403 -25.67 9.66 -13.10
CA ASP A 403 -25.11 10.82 -13.83
C ASP A 403 -24.47 11.88 -12.91
N THR A 404 -24.64 11.76 -11.59
CA THR A 404 -24.00 12.59 -10.58
C THR A 404 -22.76 11.93 -9.95
N GLY A 405 -22.48 10.67 -10.30
CA GLY A 405 -21.41 9.86 -9.74
C GLY A 405 -21.80 9.10 -8.46
N THR A 406 -23.08 9.10 -8.08
CA THR A 406 -23.55 8.37 -6.88
C THR A 406 -23.68 6.88 -7.21
N ILE A 407 -23.13 6.01 -6.37
CA ILE A 407 -23.28 4.55 -6.52
C ILE A 407 -24.73 4.16 -6.26
N VAL A 408 -25.35 3.53 -7.26
CA VAL A 408 -26.73 3.02 -7.24
C VAL A 408 -26.74 1.51 -7.00
N ILE A 409 -25.78 0.79 -7.59
CA ILE A 409 -25.57 -0.65 -7.41
C ILE A 409 -24.08 -0.88 -7.16
N GLU A 410 -23.77 -1.71 -6.16
CA GLU A 410 -22.43 -2.22 -5.89
C GLU A 410 -22.60 -3.66 -5.39
N GLU A 411 -22.22 -4.63 -6.23
CA GLU A 411 -22.44 -6.04 -5.95
C GLU A 411 -21.20 -6.86 -6.32
N THR A 412 -20.68 -7.59 -5.34
CA THR A 412 -19.57 -8.54 -5.49
C THR A 412 -20.11 -9.96 -5.58
N TYR A 413 -19.59 -10.77 -6.49
CA TYR A 413 -20.03 -12.15 -6.73
C TYR A 413 -18.92 -13.19 -6.58
#